data_AF-A0A933WL49-F1
#
_entry.id   AF-A0A933WL49-F1
#
_cell.length_a   1.000
_cell.length_b   1.000
_cell.length_c   1.000
_cell.angle_alpha   90.00
_cell.angle_beta   90.00
_cell.angle_gamma   90.00
#
_symmetry.space_group_name_H-M   'P 1'
#
loop_
_entity.id
_entity.type
_entity.pdbx_description
1 polymer ?
#
loop_
_entity_poly.entity_id
_entity_poly.type
_entity_poly.pdbx_seq_one_letter_code
_entity_poly.pdbx_strand_id
1 'polypeptide(L)' 'MAKRDPHRTEKLRIAVRYLLERGGLATGSQSRLAEHFKVSRQRVHQIVVEERRHLPVQGDREPAQTASGAF' A
#
# COMPACT_ATOMS: atom_id res chain seq x y z
N MET A 1 20.46 2.15 -18.26
CA MET A 1 19.27 2.06 -17.38
C MET A 1 18.43 0.88 -17.82
N ALA A 2 18.27 -0.16 -16.99
CA ALA A 2 17.55 -1.37 -17.36
C ALA A 2 16.11 -1.03 -17.77
N LYS A 3 15.71 -1.45 -18.98
CA LYS A 3 14.34 -1.32 -19.51
C LYS A 3 13.40 -1.92 -18.45
N ARG A 4 12.68 -1.05 -17.74
CA ARG A 4 11.65 -1.44 -16.78
C ARG A 4 10.62 -2.23 -17.56
N ASP A 5 10.42 -3.49 -17.19
CA ASP A 5 9.34 -4.31 -17.72
C ASP A 5 8.01 -3.73 -17.20
N PRO A 6 7.23 -3.04 -18.06
CA PRO A 6 6.03 -2.35 -17.61
C PRO A 6 5.00 -3.35 -17.08
N HIS A 7 4.96 -4.55 -17.65
CA HIS A 7 4.01 -5.60 -17.31
C HIS A 7 4.26 -6.19 -15.90
N ARG A 8 5.53 -6.37 -15.51
CA ARG A 8 5.86 -6.78 -14.13
C ARG A 8 5.49 -5.71 -13.11
N THR A 9 5.73 -4.44 -13.45
CA THR A 9 5.41 -3.31 -12.54
C THR A 9 3.90 -3.18 -12.35
N GLU A 10 3.12 -3.37 -13.41
CA GLU A 10 1.66 -3.34 -13.37
C GLU A 10 1.09 -4.46 -12.50
N LYS A 11 1.56 -5.71 -12.66
CA LYS A 11 1.15 -6.82 -11.79
C LYS A 11 1.50 -6.59 -10.31
N LEU A 12 2.67 -5.99 -10.04
CA LEU A 12 3.07 -5.64 -8.68
C LEU A 12 2.14 -4.58 -8.07
N ARG A 13 1.75 -3.55 -8.84
CA ARG A 13 0.78 -2.54 -8.38
C ARG A 13 -0.57 -3.17 -8.01
N ILE A 14 -1.10 -4.05 -8.86
CA ILE A 14 -2.37 -4.74 -8.60
C ILE A 14 -2.28 -5.55 -7.30
N ALA A 15 -1.21 -6.32 -7.10
CA ALA A 15 -1.00 -7.11 -5.90
C ALA A 15 -0.88 -6.25 -4.64
N VAL A 16 -0.12 -5.15 -4.72
CA VAL A 16 0.05 -4.20 -3.61
C VAL A 16 -1.28 -3.54 -3.24
N ARG A 17 -2.05 -3.08 -4.22
CA ARG A 17 -3.38 -2.49 -4.00
C ARG A 17 -4.32 -3.46 -3.31
N TYR A 18 -4.41 -4.70 -3.80
CA TYR A 18 -5.24 -5.74 -3.19
C TYR A 18 -4.85 -6.04 -1.73
N LEU A 19 -3.55 -6.06 -1.42
CA LEU A 19 -3.07 -6.26 -0.06
C LEU A 19 -3.33 -5.06 0.85
N LEU A 20 -3.26 -3.84 0.32
CA LEU A 20 -3.61 -2.61 1.04
C LEU A 20 -5.11 -2.57 1.36
N GLU A 21 -5.98 -2.87 0.39
CA GLU A 21 -7.44 -2.92 0.57
C GLU A 21 -7.88 -3.94 1.63
N ARG A 22 -7.13 -5.04 1.79
CA ARG A 22 -7.40 -6.07 2.82
C ARG A 22 -6.68 -5.86 4.14
N GLY A 23 -5.89 -4.80 4.31
CA GLY A 23 -5.09 -4.55 5.52
C GLY A 23 -3.96 -5.56 5.77
N GLY A 24 -3.60 -6.37 4.76
CA GLY A 24 -2.64 -7.48 4.88
C GLY A 24 -1.18 -7.11 4.59
N LEU A 25 -0.88 -5.82 4.42
CA LEU A 25 0.45 -5.36 4.07
C LEU A 25 1.38 -5.24 5.30
N ALA A 26 1.57 -6.35 6.00
CA ALA A 26 2.54 -6.45 7.10
C ALA A 26 4.00 -6.35 6.59
N THR A 27 4.93 -6.04 7.48
CA THR A 27 6.37 -5.83 7.17
C THR A 27 7.00 -6.99 6.39
N GLY A 28 6.55 -8.24 6.62
CA GLY A 28 7.02 -9.42 5.89
C GLY A 28 6.51 -9.56 4.45
N SER A 29 5.37 -8.94 4.13
CA SER A 29 4.76 -9.02 2.80
C SER A 29 5.59 -8.28 1.74
N GLN A 30 6.28 -7.20 2.12
CA GLN A 30 7.12 -6.43 1.18
C GLN A 30 8.37 -7.20 0.74
N SER A 31 9.01 -7.96 1.65
CA SER A 31 10.16 -8.80 1.30
C SER A 31 9.75 -9.95 0.38
N ARG A 32 8.61 -10.61 0.66
CA ARG A 32 8.05 -11.65 -0.21
C ARG A 32 7.69 -11.12 -1.60
N LEU A 33 7.11 -9.92 -1.70
CA LEU A 33 6.83 -9.26 -2.99
C LEU A 33 8.13 -8.93 -3.75
N ALA A 34 9.17 -8.47 -3.05
CA ALA A 34 10.46 -8.18 -3.67
C ALA A 34 11.08 -9.43 -4.32
N GLU A 35 11.10 -10.55 -3.60
CA GLU A 35 11.59 -11.84 -4.09
C GLU A 35 10.74 -12.35 -5.26
N HIS A 36 9.41 -12.36 -5.12
CA HIS A 36 8.49 -12.89 -6.12
C HIS A 36 8.56 -12.13 -7.44
N PHE A 37 8.57 -10.79 -7.38
CA PHE A 37 8.62 -9.94 -8.57
C PHE A 37 10.05 -9.67 -9.07
N LYS A 38 11.08 -10.20 -8.38
CA LYS A 38 12.50 -9.98 -8.66
C LYS A 38 12.86 -8.50 -8.74
N VAL A 39 12.36 -7.72 -7.77
CA VAL A 39 12.62 -6.28 -7.64
C VAL A 39 13.20 -5.99 -6.27
N SER A 40 13.92 -4.87 -6.14
CA SER A 40 14.45 -4.46 -4.84
C SER A 40 13.33 -4.11 -3.86
N ARG A 41 13.53 -4.37 -2.57
CA ARG A 41 12.61 -3.96 -1.50
C ARG A 41 12.28 -2.47 -1.54
N GLN A 42 13.26 -1.63 -1.87
CA GLN A 42 13.06 -0.19 -2.05
C GLN A 42 12.04 0.13 -3.16
N ARG A 43 12.02 -0.65 -4.25
CA ARG A 43 11.05 -0.46 -5.33
C ARG A 43 9.64 -0.85 -4.91
N VAL A 44 9.51 -1.94 -4.17
CA VAL A 44 8.23 -2.34 -3.56
C VAL A 44 7.73 -1.26 -2.61
N HIS A 45 8.60 -0.74 -1.75
CA HIS A 45 8.26 0.33 -0.82
C HIS A 45 7.75 1.59 -1.55
N GLN A 46 8.43 2.03 -2.63
CA GLN A 46 7.95 3.16 -3.43
C GLN A 46 6.55 2.92 -3.99
N ILE A 47 6.30 1.75 -4.58
CA ILE A 47 4.99 1.41 -5.14
C ILE A 47 3.92 1.38 -4.04
N VAL A 48 4.23 0.83 -2.88
CA VAL A 48 3.31 0.84 -1.72
C VAL A 48 2.95 2.27 -1.30
N VAL A 49 3.94 3.17 -1.24
CA VAL A 49 3.70 4.58 -0.87
C VAL A 49 2.87 5.28 -1.95
N GLU A 50 3.14 5.04 -3.24
CA GLU A 50 2.34 5.55 -4.36
C GLU A 50 0.89 5.07 -4.25
N GLU A 51 0.65 3.76 -4.19
CA GLU A 51 -0.70 3.19 -4.12
C GLU A 51 -1.46 3.66 -2.85
N ARG A 52 -0.79 3.79 -1.71
CA ARG A 52 -1.40 4.28 -0.47
C ARG A 52 -1.84 5.75 -0.57
N ARG A 53 -1.18 6.57 -1.40
CA ARG A 53 -1.63 7.94 -1.69
C ARG A 53 -2.80 7.98 -2.68
N HIS A 54 -2.90 6.97 -3.55
CA HIS A 54 -3.97 6.84 -4.53
C HIS A 54 -5.23 6.17 -3.97
N LEU A 55 -5.13 5.35 -2.90
CA LEU A 55 -6.31 4.89 -2.18
C LEU A 55 -7.00 6.10 -1.52
N PRO A 56 -8.30 6.33 -1.77
CA PRO A 56 -9.04 7.34 -1.02
C PRO A 56 -8.94 6.96 0.46
N VAL A 57 -8.50 7.92 1.27
CA VAL A 57 -8.34 7.77 2.72
C VAL A 57 -9.66 7.29 3.33
N GLN A 58 -9.82 5.98 3.53
CA GLN A 58 -10.74 5.45 4.54
C GLN A 58 -10.08 5.72 5.90
N GLY A 59 -10.12 6.99 6.30
CA GLY A 59 -9.35 7.47 7.45
C GLY A 59 -9.65 8.91 7.86
N ASP A 60 -10.67 9.55 7.29
CA ASP A 60 -11.41 10.61 7.99
C ASP A 60 -12.61 9.97 8.69
N ARG A 61 -12.33 9.00 9.56
CA ARG A 61 -13.24 8.74 10.66
C ARG A 61 -12.80 9.71 11.73
N GLU A 62 -13.40 10.91 11.72
CA GLU A 62 -13.28 11.88 12.80
C GLU A 62 -13.24 11.13 14.14
N PRO A 63 -12.31 11.45 15.06
CA PRO A 63 -12.46 10.99 16.43
C PRO A 63 -13.80 11.54 16.90
N ALA A 64 -14.73 10.64 17.25
CA ALA A 64 -16.04 10.98 17.77
C ALA A 64 -15.88 12.08 18.83
N GLN A 65 -16.27 13.30 18.47
CA GLN A 65 -16.38 14.41 19.39
C GLN A 65 -17.46 14.02 20.39
N THR A 66 -17.02 13.39 21.47
CA THR A 66 -17.81 13.18 22.66
C THR A 66 -17.92 14.55 23.30
N ALA A 67 -18.80 15.38 22.76
CA ALA A 67 -19.32 16.53 23.48
C ALA A 67 -20.28 15.99 24.54
N SER A 68 -19.67 15.57 25.64
CA SER A 68 -20.29 15.51 26.94
C SER A 68 -20.80 16.91 27.29
N GLY A 69 -22.09 16.99 27.63
CA GLY A 69 -22.80 18.17 28.10
C GLY A 69 -24.27 17.75 28.19
N ALA A 70 -24.80 17.22 29.30
CA ALA A 70 -24.70 17.70 30.69
C ALA A 70 -25.03 19.19 30.77
N PHE A 71 -26.28 19.56 30.53
CA PHE A 71 -27.27 19.93 31.55
C PHE A 71 -28.58 20.37 30.86
#